data_AF-A0A7Z9VHR0-F1
#
_entry.id   AF-A0A7Z9VHR0-F1
#
_cell.length_a   1.000
_cell.length_b   1.000
_cell.length_c   1.000
_cell.angle_alpha   90.00
_cell.angle_beta   90.00
_cell.angle_gamma   90.00
#
_symmetry.space_group_name_H-M   'P 1'
#
loop_
_entity.id
_entity.type
_entity.pdbx_description
1 polymer ?
#
loop_
_entity_poly.entity_id
_entity_poly.type
_entity_poly.pdbx_seq_one_letter_code
_entity_poly.pdbx_strand_id
1 'polypeptide(L)'
;MKEYAVRRILLFIPTLLLATLIVFVLFFIVPGDAAMMILTGEEGAGAVTDADIAKLQHELGLDRPLHVQYGSWVWGILHGDLGESIWYRVPVIDELREKFVVTVQLSVMAIIMAFIVAVPLGMISAVKQDTLTDYASRIFSLIGIALPTFWLALLIIYALSYGFNWLPP
;
A
#
# COMPACT_ATOMS: atom_id res chain seq x y z
N MET A 1 11.13 3.86 29.85
CA MET A 1 11.58 3.34 28.53
C MET A 1 11.31 1.84 28.36
N LYS A 2 11.84 0.93 29.21
CA LYS A 2 11.60 -0.52 29.10
C LYS A 2 10.12 -0.90 29.19
N GLU A 3 9.43 -0.40 30.21
CA GLU A 3 7.99 -0.66 30.42
C GLU A 3 7.13 -0.12 29.27
N TYR A 4 7.49 1.04 28.72
CA TYR A 4 6.85 1.61 27.53
C TYR A 4 7.06 0.75 26.28
N ALA A 5 8.28 0.28 26.05
CA ALA A 5 8.60 -0.59 24.91
C ALA A 5 7.84 -1.93 25.00
N VAL A 6 7.81 -2.55 26.18
CA VAL A 6 7.06 -3.80 26.42
C VAL A 6 5.57 -3.59 26.18
N ARG A 7 4.98 -2.53 26.76
CA ARG A 7 3.57 -2.19 26.54
C ARG A 7 3.25 -1.99 25.06
N ARG A 8 4.14 -1.35 24.30
CA ARG A 8 3.93 -1.09 22.87
C ARG A 8 4.04 -2.36 22.02
N ILE A 9 4.99 -3.25 22.33
CA ILE A 9 5.09 -4.58 21.67
C ILE A 9 3.86 -5.42 21.98
N LEU A 10 3.39 -5.42 23.23
CA LEU A 10 2.19 -6.16 23.63
C LEU A 10 0.92 -5.63 22.96
N LEU A 11 0.83 -4.33 22.67
CA LEU A 11 -0.28 -3.74 21.91
C LEU A 11 -0.15 -3.98 20.40
N PHE A 12 1.09 -4.10 19.89
CA PHE A 12 1.35 -4.35 18.48
C PHE A 12 0.82 -5.70 18.01
N ILE A 13 1.05 -6.76 18.79
CA ILE A 13 0.61 -8.13 18.46
C ILE A 13 -0.91 -8.22 18.18
N PRO A 14 -1.81 -7.84 19.11
CA PRO A 14 -3.25 -7.91 18.87
C PRO A 14 -3.70 -6.96 17.76
N THR A 15 -3.06 -5.80 17.61
CA THR A 15 -3.37 -4.87 16.52
C THR A 15 -3.04 -5.49 15.16
N LEU A 16 -1.88 -6.13 15.04
CA LEU A 16 -1.44 -6.79 13.82
C LEU A 16 -2.35 -7.97 13.47
N LEU A 17 -2.67 -8.82 14.45
CA LEU A 17 -3.59 -9.94 14.26
C LEU A 17 -4.98 -9.48 13.82
N LEU A 18 -5.52 -8.44 14.46
CA LEU A 18 -6.82 -7.90 14.07
C LEU A 18 -6.77 -7.31 12.66
N ALA A 19 -5.72 -6.56 12.31
CA ALA A 19 -5.55 -6.00 10.97
C ALA A 19 -5.44 -7.09 9.90
N THR A 20 -4.61 -8.12 10.11
CA THR A 20 -4.49 -9.22 9.15
C THR A 20 -5.75 -10.04 9.06
N LEU A 21 -6.48 -10.27 10.17
CA LEU A 21 -7.77 -10.93 10.15
C LEU A 21 -8.81 -10.15 9.34
N ILE A 22 -8.88 -8.83 9.51
CA ILE A 22 -9.78 -7.97 8.72
C ILE A 22 -9.44 -8.08 7.23
N VAL A 23 -8.17 -7.92 6.86
CA VAL A 23 -7.72 -8.04 5.46
C VAL A 23 -8.03 -9.43 4.91
N PHE A 24 -7.76 -10.48 5.68
CA PHE A 24 -8.04 -11.87 5.29
C PHE A 24 -9.53 -12.08 5.02
N VAL A 25 -10.41 -11.63 5.92
CA VAL A 25 -11.86 -11.74 5.73
C VAL A 25 -12.35 -10.92 4.54
N LEU A 26 -11.78 -9.73 4.30
CA LEU A 26 -12.12 -8.92 3.13
C LEU A 26 -11.85 -9.67 1.81
N PHE A 27 -10.78 -10.48 1.73
CA PHE A 27 -10.52 -11.32 0.56
C PHE A 27 -11.65 -12.33 0.28
N PHE A 28 -12.31 -12.87 1.30
CA PHE A 28 -13.44 -13.80 1.12
C PHE A 28 -14.78 -13.10 0.84
N ILE A 29 -14.90 -11.82 1.18
CA ILE A 29 -16.10 -11.02 0.88
C ILE A 29 -16.10 -10.56 -0.59
N VAL A 30 -14.91 -10.35 -1.17
CA VAL A 30 -14.80 -9.98 -2.58
C VAL A 30 -15.27 -11.15 -3.45
N PRO A 31 -16.25 -10.95 -4.34
CA PRO A 31 -16.73 -12.01 -5.22
C PRO A 31 -15.63 -12.43 -6.21
N GLY A 32 -15.27 -13.71 -6.19
CA GLY A 32 -14.28 -14.32 -7.08
C GLY A 32 -13.67 -15.57 -6.45
N ASP A 33 -13.67 -16.68 -7.16
CA ASP A 33 -12.96 -17.88 -6.72
C ASP A 33 -11.49 -17.77 -7.10
N ALA A 34 -10.60 -17.78 -6.10
CA ALA A 34 -9.16 -17.69 -6.31
C ALA A 34 -8.64 -18.81 -7.22
N ALA A 35 -9.14 -20.03 -7.08
CA ALA A 35 -8.75 -21.16 -7.94
C ALA A 35 -9.19 -20.93 -9.38
N MET A 36 -10.42 -20.43 -9.58
CA MET A 36 -10.92 -20.04 -10.90
C MET A 36 -10.08 -18.92 -11.52
N MET A 37 -9.70 -17.89 -10.76
CA MET A 37 -8.86 -16.78 -11.24
C MET A 37 -7.46 -17.26 -11.64
N ILE A 38 -6.87 -18.18 -10.87
CA ILE A 38 -5.56 -18.77 -11.19
C ILE A 38 -5.65 -19.55 -12.51
N LEU A 39 -6.65 -20.44 -12.68
CA LEU A 39 -6.78 -21.31 -13.85
C LEU A 39 -7.21 -20.55 -15.13
N THR A 40 -8.18 -19.63 -15.03
CA THR A 40 -8.68 -18.87 -16.19
C THR A 40 -7.65 -17.91 -16.78
N GLY A 41 -6.71 -17.43 -15.97
CA GLY A 41 -5.58 -16.63 -16.46
C GLY A 41 -4.53 -17.45 -17.24
N GLU A 42 -4.53 -18.79 -17.13
CA GLU A 42 -3.52 -19.67 -17.73
C GLU A 42 -3.97 -20.25 -19.08
N GLU A 43 -5.22 -20.71 -19.19
CA GLU A 43 -5.71 -21.45 -20.37
C GLU A 43 -6.82 -20.72 -21.15
N GLY A 44 -7.26 -19.55 -20.67
CA GLY A 44 -8.49 -18.91 -21.14
C GLY A 44 -9.73 -19.69 -20.68
N ALA A 45 -10.87 -19.01 -20.59
CA ALA A 45 -12.11 -19.54 -20.01
C ALA A 45 -12.73 -20.78 -20.70
N GLY A 46 -12.09 -21.34 -21.74
CA GLY A 46 -12.59 -22.45 -22.54
C GLY A 46 -12.06 -23.85 -22.17
N ALA A 47 -10.98 -23.96 -21.37
CA ALA A 47 -10.34 -25.25 -21.06
C ALA A 47 -10.44 -25.68 -19.59
N VAL A 48 -10.87 -24.78 -18.69
CA VAL A 48 -10.93 -25.04 -17.25
C VAL A 48 -12.16 -25.90 -16.93
N THR A 49 -11.94 -27.11 -16.40
CA THR A 49 -13.04 -27.97 -15.93
C THR A 49 -13.31 -27.75 -14.44
N ASP A 50 -14.55 -28.02 -13.99
CA ASP A 50 -14.91 -27.97 -12.57
C ASP A 50 -14.04 -28.91 -11.70
N ALA A 51 -13.51 -29.98 -12.29
CA ALA A 51 -12.60 -30.90 -11.62
C ALA A 51 -11.22 -30.26 -11.35
N ASP A 52 -10.72 -29.43 -12.27
CA ASP A 52 -9.44 -28.72 -12.11
C ASP A 52 -9.55 -27.64 -11.03
N ILE A 53 -10.69 -26.94 -10.99
CA ILE A 53 -10.99 -25.96 -9.93
C ILE A 53 -11.04 -26.64 -8.56
N ALA A 54 -11.78 -27.74 -8.42
CA ALA A 54 -11.89 -28.46 -7.15
C ALA A 54 -10.54 -29.03 -6.67
N LYS A 55 -9.72 -29.51 -7.60
CA LYS A 55 -8.37 -29.99 -7.30
C LYS A 55 -7.48 -28.86 -6.78
N LEU A 56 -7.47 -27.72 -7.47
CA LEU A 56 -6.66 -26.57 -7.06
C LEU A 56 -7.16 -25.96 -5.74
N GLN A 57 -8.47 -25.91 -5.51
CA GLN A 57 -9.04 -25.50 -4.22
C GLN A 57 -8.54 -26.39 -3.07
N HIS A 58 -8.45 -27.70 -3.28
CA HIS A 58 -7.94 -28.62 -2.27
C HIS A 58 -6.44 -28.46 -2.05
N GLU A 59 -5.64 -28.27 -3.11
CA GLU A 59 -4.20 -28.01 -3.02
C GLU A 59 -3.89 -26.71 -2.28
N LEU A 60 -4.68 -25.66 -2.52
CA LEU A 60 -4.58 -24.37 -1.83
C LEU A 60 -5.24 -24.36 -0.44
N GLY A 61 -5.93 -25.45 -0.06
CA GLY A 61 -6.65 -25.56 1.21
C GLY A 61 -7.86 -24.62 1.33
N LEU A 62 -8.38 -24.11 0.21
CA LEU A 62 -9.54 -23.21 0.16
C LEU A 62 -10.85 -23.91 0.57
N ASP A 63 -10.85 -25.25 0.58
CA ASP A 63 -11.94 -26.11 1.05
C ASP A 63 -12.00 -26.26 2.57
N ARG A 64 -10.96 -25.82 3.30
CA ARG A 64 -10.87 -25.96 4.77
C ARG A 64 -11.66 -24.88 5.50
N PRO A 65 -12.02 -25.06 6.78
CA PRO A 65 -12.61 -23.98 7.58
C PRO A 65 -11.72 -22.73 7.64
N LEU A 66 -12.32 -21.53 7.58
CA LEU A 66 -11.60 -20.25 7.51
C LEU A 66 -10.52 -20.06 8.58
N HIS A 67 -10.76 -20.54 9.81
CA HIS A 67 -9.79 -20.44 10.90
C HIS A 67 -8.55 -21.31 10.66
N VAL A 68 -8.69 -22.45 9.98
CA VAL A 68 -7.57 -23.32 9.59
C VAL A 68 -6.78 -22.64 8.48
N GLN A 69 -7.46 -22.08 7.47
CA GLN A 69 -6.80 -21.36 6.36
C GLN A 69 -5.98 -20.17 6.87
N TYR A 70 -6.58 -19.34 7.75
CA TYR A 70 -5.87 -18.22 8.36
C TYR A 70 -4.70 -18.69 9.22
N GLY A 71 -4.89 -19.74 10.02
CA GLY A 71 -3.84 -20.32 10.85
C GLY A 71 -2.65 -20.83 10.03
N SER A 72 -2.90 -21.56 8.94
CA SER A 72 -1.84 -22.04 8.04
C SER A 72 -1.12 -20.89 7.33
N TRP A 73 -1.87 -19.87 6.90
CA TRP A 73 -1.30 -18.70 6.24
C TRP A 73 -0.39 -17.90 7.19
N VAL A 74 -0.85 -17.61 8.41
CA VAL A 74 -0.02 -16.95 9.43
C VAL A 74 1.21 -17.79 9.77
N TRP A 75 1.05 -19.11 9.88
CA TRP A 75 2.18 -20.01 10.15
C TRP A 75 3.23 -19.96 9.04
N GLY A 76 2.83 -19.98 7.77
CA GLY A 76 3.73 -19.82 6.62
C GLY A 76 4.51 -18.51 6.70
N ILE A 77 3.81 -17.38 6.93
CA ILE A 77 4.43 -16.06 7.04
C ILE A 77 5.49 -16.01 8.15
N LEU A 78 5.21 -16.61 9.31
CA LEU A 78 6.16 -16.65 10.42
C LEU A 78 7.42 -17.47 10.07
N HIS A 79 7.35 -18.37 9.10
CA HIS A 79 8.49 -19.14 8.57
C HIS A 79 9.12 -18.52 7.32
N GLY A 80 8.67 -17.32 6.91
CA GLY A 80 9.18 -16.61 5.75
C GLY A 80 8.52 -17.01 4.43
N ASP A 81 7.48 -17.84 4.47
CA ASP A 81 6.68 -18.18 3.29
C ASP A 81 5.53 -17.18 3.14
N LEU A 82 5.67 -16.25 2.19
CA LEU A 82 4.66 -15.26 1.83
C LEU A 82 3.73 -15.77 0.71
N GLY A 83 4.01 -16.95 0.16
CA GLY A 83 3.31 -17.51 -1.00
C GLY A 83 3.64 -16.80 -2.33
N GLU A 84 2.85 -17.14 -3.34
CA GLU A 84 2.92 -16.59 -4.68
C GLU A 84 1.75 -15.63 -4.95
N SER A 85 2.00 -14.58 -5.74
CA SER A 85 0.95 -13.67 -6.16
C SER A 85 0.02 -14.35 -7.17
N ILE A 86 -1.28 -14.33 -6.89
CA ILE A 86 -2.35 -14.82 -7.79
C ILE A 86 -2.33 -14.09 -9.14
N TRP A 87 -1.99 -12.79 -9.15
CA TRP A 87 -2.05 -11.95 -10.35
C TRP A 87 -0.81 -12.08 -11.23
N TYR A 88 0.37 -11.85 -10.64
CA TYR A 88 1.64 -11.83 -11.35
C TYR A 88 2.38 -13.17 -11.38
N ARG A 89 1.93 -14.18 -10.62
CA ARG A 89 2.53 -15.53 -10.54
C ARG A 89 4.03 -15.53 -10.25
N VAL A 90 4.42 -14.65 -9.34
CA VAL A 90 5.79 -14.57 -8.80
C VAL A 90 5.73 -14.60 -7.27
N PRO A 91 6.83 -14.98 -6.59
CA PRO A 91 6.88 -14.92 -5.14
C PRO A 91 6.55 -13.52 -4.62
N VAL A 92 5.65 -13.44 -3.63
CA VAL A 92 5.20 -12.14 -3.06
C VAL A 92 6.38 -11.34 -2.50
N ILE A 93 7.43 -12.02 -2.03
CA ILE A 93 8.64 -11.37 -1.52
C ILE A 93 9.37 -10.52 -2.59
N ASP A 94 9.35 -10.97 -3.85
CA ASP A 94 10.06 -10.30 -4.94
C ASP A 94 9.31 -9.02 -5.34
N GLU A 95 7.98 -9.10 -5.45
CA GLU A 95 7.14 -7.91 -5.64
C GLU A 95 7.26 -6.91 -4.51
N LEU A 96 7.24 -7.40 -3.27
CA LEU A 96 7.35 -6.54 -2.09
C LEU A 96 8.70 -5.82 -2.09
N ARG A 97 9.78 -6.52 -2.44
CA ARG A 97 11.12 -5.93 -2.53
C ARG A 97 11.16 -4.81 -3.58
N GLU A 98 10.64 -5.06 -4.78
CA GLU A 98 10.62 -4.06 -5.85
C GLU A 98 9.84 -2.80 -5.44
N LYS A 99 8.61 -2.98 -4.96
CA LYS A 99 7.74 -1.88 -4.53
C LYS A 99 8.32 -1.15 -3.31
N PHE A 100 8.99 -1.86 -2.40
CA PHE A 100 9.65 -1.26 -1.26
C PHE A 100 10.77 -0.32 -1.69
N VAL A 101 11.63 -0.73 -2.63
CA VAL A 101 12.71 0.13 -3.14
C VAL A 101 12.16 1.41 -3.76
N VAL A 102 11.12 1.30 -4.60
CA VAL A 102 10.45 2.46 -5.21
C VAL A 102 9.86 3.37 -4.14
N THR A 103 9.16 2.80 -3.14
CA THR A 103 8.57 3.57 -2.04
C THR A 103 9.63 4.31 -1.23
N VAL A 104 10.77 3.68 -0.94
CA VAL A 104 11.88 4.31 -0.24
C VAL A 104 12.46 5.46 -1.07
N GLN A 105 12.70 5.24 -2.37
CA GLN A 105 13.20 6.28 -3.26
C GLN A 105 12.27 7.49 -3.30
N LEU A 106 10.97 7.27 -3.53
CA LEU A 106 9.96 8.32 -3.55
C LEU A 106 9.86 9.04 -2.21
N SER A 107 9.91 8.31 -1.10
CA SER A 107 9.83 8.89 0.25
C SER A 107 11.04 9.79 0.55
N VAL A 108 12.25 9.33 0.21
CA VAL A 108 13.48 10.11 0.40
C VAL A 108 13.44 11.38 -0.46
N MET A 109 13.06 11.26 -1.74
CA MET A 109 12.92 12.43 -2.62
C MET A 109 11.87 13.42 -2.11
N ALA A 110 10.71 12.92 -1.65
CA ALA A 110 9.65 13.75 -1.09
C ALA A 110 10.12 14.49 0.17
N ILE A 111 10.84 13.82 1.07
CA ILE A 111 11.42 14.44 2.28
C ILE A 111 12.41 15.52 1.88
N ILE A 112 13.35 15.24 0.97
CA ILE A 112 14.34 16.24 0.53
C ILE A 112 13.63 17.48 -0.05
N MET A 113 12.66 17.27 -0.94
CA MET A 113 11.87 18.36 -1.53
C MET A 113 11.09 19.15 -0.47
N ALA A 114 10.47 18.45 0.49
CA ALA A 114 9.77 19.08 1.59
C ALA A 114 10.71 19.94 2.44
N PHE A 115 11.93 19.47 2.74
CA PHE A 115 12.92 20.26 3.47
C PHE A 115 13.36 21.50 2.70
N ILE A 116 13.65 21.36 1.39
CA ILE A 116 14.08 22.47 0.53
C ILE A 116 13.02 23.58 0.47
N VAL A 117 11.73 23.25 0.52
CA VAL A 117 10.64 24.23 0.43
C VAL A 117 10.17 24.70 1.81
N ALA A 118 9.85 23.77 2.72
CA ALA A 118 9.21 24.09 3.99
C ALA A 118 10.15 24.78 4.97
N VAL A 119 11.43 24.40 5.02
CA VAL A 119 12.38 25.01 5.97
C VAL A 119 12.63 26.49 5.64
N PRO A 120 12.96 26.89 4.39
CA PRO A 120 13.14 28.30 4.06
C PRO A 120 11.86 29.12 4.24
N LEU A 121 10.70 28.61 3.80
CA LEU A 121 9.42 29.31 3.99
C LEU A 121 9.10 29.49 5.48
N GLY A 122 9.33 28.46 6.31
CA GLY A 122 9.16 28.55 7.76
C GLY A 122 10.11 29.56 8.41
N MET A 123 11.39 29.57 8.00
CA MET A 123 12.36 30.54 8.49
C MET A 123 12.01 31.98 8.08
N ILE A 124 11.59 32.21 6.83
CA ILE A 124 11.18 33.54 6.35
C ILE A 124 9.97 34.05 7.13
N SER A 125 8.95 33.19 7.31
CA SER A 125 7.74 33.50 8.09
C SER A 125 8.09 33.84 9.54
N ALA A 126 9.00 33.09 10.16
CA ALA A 126 9.43 33.34 11.54
C ALA A 126 10.24 34.64 11.72
N VAL A 127 11.19 34.93 10.80
CA VAL A 127 12.06 36.11 10.90
C VAL A 127 11.33 37.40 10.48
N LYS A 128 10.44 37.33 9.50
CA LYS A 128 9.71 38.47 8.94
C LYS A 128 8.23 38.47 9.35
N GLN A 129 7.97 38.14 10.61
CA GLN A 129 6.61 38.03 11.14
C GLN A 129 5.77 39.29 10.86
N ASP A 130 4.49 39.10 10.53
CA ASP A 130 3.50 40.16 10.28
C ASP A 130 3.82 41.06 9.06
N THR A 131 4.69 40.59 8.17
CA THR A 131 4.98 41.25 6.89
C THR A 131 4.23 40.58 5.73
N LEU A 132 4.11 41.27 4.60
CA LEU A 132 3.52 40.70 3.38
C LEU A 132 4.18 39.37 2.96
N THR A 133 5.50 39.23 3.16
CA THR A 133 6.22 37.98 2.84
C THR A 133 5.85 36.84 3.77
N ASP A 134 5.56 37.13 5.03
CA ASP A 134 5.05 36.15 5.98
C ASP A 134 3.64 35.71 5.60
N TYR A 135 2.72 36.66 5.39
CA TYR A 135 1.36 36.36 4.95
C TYR A 135 1.32 35.52 3.67
N ALA A 136 2.13 35.85 2.65
CA ALA A 136 2.21 35.08 1.42
C ALA A 136 2.70 33.63 1.66
N SER A 137 3.74 33.47 2.49
CA SER A 137 4.30 32.15 2.84
C SER A 137 3.27 31.30 3.61
N ARG A 138 2.57 31.90 4.57
CA ARG A 138 1.52 31.24 5.35
C ARG A 138 0.32 30.83 4.50
N ILE A 139 -0.14 31.70 3.60
CA ILE A 139 -1.22 31.37 2.66
C ILE A 139 -0.82 30.19 1.77
N PHE A 140 0.40 30.21 1.23
CA PHE A 140 0.91 29.09 0.42
C PHE A 140 0.93 27.76 1.21
N SER A 141 1.44 27.78 2.44
CA SER A 141 1.43 26.59 3.30
C SER A 141 0.01 26.11 3.64
N LEU A 142 -0.92 27.04 3.91
CA LEU A 142 -2.31 26.71 4.21
C LEU A 142 -3.02 26.05 3.02
N ILE A 143 -2.78 26.52 1.80
CA ILE A 143 -3.32 25.89 0.59
C ILE A 143 -2.85 24.43 0.49
N GLY A 144 -1.56 24.18 0.72
CA GLY A 144 -1.01 22.81 0.68
C GLY A 144 -1.61 21.87 1.73
N ILE A 145 -1.97 22.40 2.91
CA ILE A 145 -2.60 21.62 4.00
C ILE A 145 -4.09 21.42 3.78
N ALA A 146 -4.79 22.43 3.23
CA ALA A 146 -6.24 22.43 3.10
C ALA A 146 -6.73 21.57 1.92
N LEU A 147 -5.92 21.43 0.87
CA LEU A 147 -6.30 20.67 -0.31
C LEU A 147 -6.08 19.16 -0.09
N PRO A 148 -7.05 18.31 -0.50
CA PRO A 148 -6.83 16.88 -0.52
C PRO A 148 -5.65 16.52 -1.42
N THR A 149 -4.73 15.70 -0.92
CA THR A 149 -3.48 15.33 -1.63
C THR A 149 -3.76 14.67 -2.98
N PHE A 150 -4.75 13.78 -3.06
CA PHE A 150 -5.15 13.15 -4.32
C PHE A 150 -5.63 14.17 -5.36
N TRP A 151 -6.39 15.18 -4.93
CA TRP A 151 -6.93 16.20 -5.81
C TRP A 151 -5.82 17.10 -6.34
N LEU A 152 -4.90 17.51 -5.48
CA LEU A 152 -3.71 18.27 -5.87
C LEU A 152 -2.84 17.48 -6.86
N ALA A 153 -2.62 16.19 -6.62
CA ALA A 153 -1.86 15.32 -7.51
C ALA A 153 -2.52 15.24 -8.91
N LEU A 154 -3.84 15.06 -8.97
CA LEU A 154 -4.59 15.05 -10.24
C LEU A 154 -4.47 16.39 -10.99
N LEU A 155 -4.55 17.53 -10.29
CA LEU A 155 -4.38 18.84 -10.92
C LEU A 155 -2.97 19.06 -11.45
N ILE A 156 -1.94 18.60 -10.72
CA ILE A 156 -0.55 18.67 -11.17
C ILE A 156 -0.38 17.84 -12.44
N ILE A 157 -0.87 16.59 -12.45
CA ILE A 157 -0.82 15.73 -13.64
C ILE A 157 -1.55 16.37 -14.81
N TYR A 158 -2.77 16.90 -14.59
CA TYR A 158 -3.56 17.57 -15.63
C TYR A 158 -2.83 18.81 -16.19
N ALA A 159 -2.29 19.65 -15.32
CA ALA A 159 -1.57 20.86 -15.73
C ALA A 159 -0.31 20.52 -16.54
N LEU A 160 0.46 19.50 -16.13
CA LEU A 160 1.66 19.05 -16.83
C LEU A 160 1.31 18.40 -18.18
N SER A 161 0.31 17.52 -18.20
CA SER A 161 -0.10 16.80 -19.41
C SER A 161 -0.74 17.74 -20.43
N TYR A 162 -1.75 18.52 -20.04
CA TYR A 162 -2.49 19.37 -20.97
C TYR A 162 -1.78 20.72 -21.23
N GLY A 163 -1.18 21.32 -20.20
CA GLY A 163 -0.53 22.62 -20.31
C GLY A 163 0.88 22.53 -20.92
N PHE A 164 1.65 21.51 -20.53
CA PHE A 164 3.07 21.39 -20.93
C PHE A 164 3.33 20.21 -21.89
N ASN A 165 2.30 19.45 -22.28
CA ASN A 165 2.44 18.22 -23.07
C ASN A 165 3.47 17.23 -22.47
N TRP A 166 3.59 17.23 -21.16
CA TRP A 166 4.52 16.38 -20.44
C TRP A 166 3.78 15.44 -19.49
N LEU A 167 3.99 14.15 -19.69
CA LEU A 167 3.56 13.11 -18.78
C LEU A 167 4.82 12.47 -18.18
N PRO A 168 4.94 12.40 -16.85
CA PRO A 168 5.99 11.58 -16.25
C PRO A 168 5.83 10.12 -16.73
N PRO A 169 6.95 9.40 -16.91
CA PRO A 169 6.96 8.02 -17.42
C PRO A 169 6.24 7.03 -16.49
#